data_AF-X1U4Y8-F1
#
_entry.id   AF-X1U4Y8-F1
#
_cell.length_a   1.000
_cell.length_b   1.000
_cell.length_c   1.000
_cell.angle_alpha   90.00
_cell.angle_beta   90.00
_cell.angle_gamma   90.00
#
_symmetry.space_group_name_H-M   'P 1'
#
loop_
_entity.id
_entity.type
_entity.pdbx_description
1 polymer ?
#
loop_
_entity_poly.entity_id
_entity_poly.type
_entity_poly.pdbx_seq_one_letter_code
_entity_poly.pdbx_strand_id
1 'polypeptide(L)'
;MQNGVKLKGKLMSYISSWSGGKDSCFACYKAIGEGYNVSHLLNFISKEYKRVSFHGTEAKLIQLQAETIDIPLLQKETTWNGYEQEFKEAVKSLIPNGVKGIV
;
A
#
# COMPACT_ATOMS: atom_id res chain seq x y z
N MET A 1 -44.18 -1.01 1.16
CA MET A 1 -43.04 -1.94 1.02
C MET A 1 -41.77 -1.12 1.14
N GLN A 2 -41.14 -1.12 2.33
CA GLN A 2 -39.87 -0.41 2.55
C GLN A 2 -38.74 -1.32 2.07
N ASN A 3 -38.19 -1.06 0.88
CA ASN A 3 -36.96 -1.71 0.44
C ASN A 3 -35.79 -1.01 1.14
N GLY A 4 -35.42 -1.56 2.30
CA GLY A 4 -34.22 -1.17 3.02
C GLY A 4 -33.01 -1.41 2.13
N VAL A 5 -32.36 -0.33 1.72
CA VAL A 5 -30.99 -0.38 1.20
C VAL A 5 -30.13 -0.95 2.32
N LYS A 6 -29.80 -2.24 2.24
CA LYS A 6 -28.74 -2.82 3.07
C LYS A 6 -27.50 -1.96 2.82
N LEU A 7 -27.10 -1.19 3.83
CA LEU A 7 -25.78 -0.57 3.89
C LEU A 7 -24.78 -1.68 3.60
N LYS A 8 -24.12 -1.64 2.43
CA LYS A 8 -22.98 -2.50 2.12
C LYS A 8 -22.05 -2.40 3.34
N GLY A 9 -21.86 -3.50 4.06
CA GLY A 9 -20.94 -3.55 5.19
C GLY A 9 -19.61 -2.92 4.76
N LYS A 10 -19.03 -2.07 5.61
CA LYS A 10 -17.80 -1.31 5.34
C LYS A 10 -16.79 -2.25 4.66
N LEU A 11 -16.48 -2.01 3.38
CA LEU A 11 -15.59 -2.85 2.58
C LEU A 11 -14.28 -3.01 3.36
N MET A 12 -13.89 -4.24 3.69
CA MET A 12 -12.64 -4.49 4.38
C MET A 12 -11.49 -4.04 3.47
N SER A 13 -10.74 -3.06 3.92
CA SER A 13 -9.68 -2.43 3.13
C SER A 13 -8.32 -3.05 3.46
N TYR A 14 -7.49 -3.20 2.45
CA TYR A 14 -6.15 -3.78 2.56
C TYR A 14 -5.11 -2.82 1.99
N ILE A 15 -3.88 -2.98 2.47
CA ILE A 15 -2.69 -2.32 1.92
C ILE A 15 -1.93 -3.38 1.13
N SER A 16 -1.32 -3.00 0.00
CA SER A 16 -0.31 -3.82 -0.65
C SER A 16 1.09 -3.32 -0.28
N SER A 17 1.93 -4.20 0.25
CA SER A 17 3.36 -3.96 0.42
C SER A 17 4.02 -3.89 -0.96
N TRP A 18 4.44 -2.70 -1.38
CA TRP A 18 4.80 -2.43 -2.77
C TRP A 18 6.28 -2.08 -2.90
N SER A 19 7.07 -3.00 -3.48
CA SER A 19 8.47 -2.75 -3.83
C SER A 19 8.65 -2.23 -5.26
N GLY A 20 7.61 -2.38 -6.09
CA GLY A 20 7.63 -2.12 -7.54
C GLY A 20 8.16 -3.27 -8.38
N GLY A 21 8.50 -4.40 -7.75
CA GLY A 21 8.94 -5.62 -8.42
C GLY A 21 7.77 -6.56 -8.79
N LYS A 22 8.11 -7.62 -9.54
CA LYS A 22 7.14 -8.62 -10.01
C LYS A 22 6.36 -9.30 -8.88
N ASP A 23 7.02 -9.55 -7.74
CA ASP A 23 6.43 -10.33 -6.65
C ASP A 23 5.39 -9.50 -5.88
N SER A 24 5.67 -8.23 -5.56
CA SER A 24 4.67 -7.33 -4.97
C SER A 24 3.53 -7.02 -5.94
N CYS A 25 3.86 -6.87 -7.23
CA CYS A 25 2.86 -6.71 -8.28
C CYS A 25 1.92 -7.91 -8.35
N PHE A 26 2.46 -9.13 -8.34
CA PHE A 26 1.68 -10.35 -8.37
C PHE A 26 0.83 -10.55 -7.11
N ALA A 27 1.36 -10.23 -5.91
CA ALA A 27 0.59 -10.29 -4.66
C ALA A 27 -0.60 -9.32 -4.69
N CYS A 28 -0.38 -8.08 -5.12
CA CYS A 28 -1.44 -7.07 -5.29
C CYS A 28 -2.50 -7.54 -6.31
N TYR A 29 -2.04 -8.00 -7.48
CA TYR A 29 -2.90 -8.51 -8.54
C TYR A 29 -3.79 -9.67 -8.06
N LYS A 30 -3.21 -10.64 -7.36
CA LYS A 30 -3.98 -11.76 -6.80
C LYS A 30 -4.98 -11.30 -5.75
N ALA A 31 -4.60 -10.41 -4.83
CA ALA A 31 -5.52 -9.89 -3.83
C ALA A 31 -6.73 -9.19 -4.49
N ILE A 32 -6.49 -8.35 -5.50
CA ILE A 32 -7.57 -7.71 -6.26
C ILE A 32 -8.46 -8.77 -6.94
N GLY A 33 -7.87 -9.78 -7.57
CA GLY A 33 -8.60 -10.89 -8.21
C GLY A 33 -9.42 -11.74 -7.24
N GLU A 34 -8.99 -11.87 -5.98
CA GLU A 34 -9.71 -12.56 -4.92
C GLU A 34 -10.79 -11.66 -4.24
N GLY A 35 -10.96 -10.42 -4.72
CA GLY A 35 -11.99 -9.49 -4.25
C GLY A 35 -11.58 -8.62 -3.07
N TYR A 36 -10.29 -8.57 -2.71
CA TYR A 36 -9.79 -7.66 -1.69
C TYR A 36 -9.81 -6.22 -2.21
N ASN A 37 -10.27 -5.30 -1.38
CA ASN A 37 -10.18 -3.87 -1.68
C ASN A 37 -8.81 -3.33 -1.30
N VAL A 38 -7.87 -3.30 -2.24
CA VAL A 38 -6.55 -2.70 -2.04
C VAL A 38 -6.68 -1.17 -2.13
N SER A 39 -6.63 -0.50 -0.99
CA SER A 39 -6.83 0.96 -0.92
C SER A 39 -5.56 1.77 -1.11
N HIS A 40 -4.41 1.19 -0.79
CA HIS A 40 -3.11 1.87 -0.83
C HIS A 40 -2.00 0.90 -1.20
N LEU A 41 -1.03 1.41 -1.95
CA LEU A 41 0.32 0.85 -2.03
C LEU A 41 1.16 1.47 -0.92
N LEU A 42 1.91 0.66 -0.19
CA LEU A 42 2.84 1.12 0.85
C LEU A 42 4.27 0.84 0.40
N ASN A 43 5.09 1.91 0.31
CA ASN A 43 6.46 1.82 -0.16
C ASN A 43 7.41 2.58 0.78
N PHE A 44 8.62 2.04 0.96
CA PHE A 44 9.67 2.66 1.75
C PHE A 44 10.93 2.92 0.92
N ILE A 45 11.44 4.14 1.00
CA ILE A 45 12.64 4.58 0.32
C ILE A 45 13.70 5.04 1.32
N SER A 46 14.97 4.86 0.99
CA SER A 46 16.08 5.43 1.74
C SER A 46 15.99 6.95 1.75
N LYS A 47 16.08 7.55 2.93
CA LYS A 47 16.14 9.00 3.14
C LYS A 47 17.34 9.63 2.41
N GLU A 48 18.47 8.92 2.38
CA GLU A 48 19.73 9.39 1.79
C GLU A 48 19.70 9.29 0.26
N TYR A 49 19.29 8.13 -0.27
CA TYR A 49 19.43 7.84 -1.70
C TYR A 49 18.17 8.09 -2.52
N LYS A 50 17.02 8.36 -1.87
CA LYS A 50 15.69 8.47 -2.49
C LYS A 50 15.35 7.30 -3.41
N ARG A 51 15.78 6.10 -3.00
CA ARG A 51 15.59 4.82 -3.69
C ARG A 51 14.96 3.80 -2.77
N VAL A 52 14.20 2.85 -3.31
CA VAL A 52 13.59 1.75 -2.55
C VAL A 52 14.66 1.04 -1.73
N SER A 53 14.45 0.97 -0.41
CA SER A 53 15.50 0.63 0.56
C SER A 53 16.18 -0.72 0.34
N PHE A 54 15.52 -1.67 -0.33
CA PHE A 54 16.03 -3.03 -0.56
C PHE A 54 16.37 -3.35 -2.02
N HIS A 55 15.89 -2.54 -2.97
CA HIS A 55 15.96 -2.87 -4.41
C HIS A 55 16.53 -1.75 -5.28
N GLY A 56 16.87 -0.59 -4.70
CA GLY A 56 17.56 0.48 -5.42
C GLY A 56 16.74 1.19 -6.50
N THR A 57 15.47 0.82 -6.70
CA THR A 57 14.55 1.47 -7.64
C THR A 57 14.31 2.93 -7.24
N GLU A 58 14.28 3.84 -8.21
CA GLU A 58 14.03 5.25 -7.94
C GLU A 58 12.61 5.49 -7.44
N ALA A 59 12.46 6.38 -6.44
CA ALA A 59 11.17 6.72 -5.85
C ALA A 59 10.13 7.16 -6.90
N LYS A 60 10.57 7.91 -7.92
CA LYS A 60 9.69 8.40 -8.99
C LYS A 60 9.13 7.28 -9.86
N LEU A 61 9.87 6.19 -10.09
CA LEU A 61 9.35 5.04 -10.83
C LEU A 61 8.21 4.36 -10.07
N ILE A 62 8.31 4.30 -8.74
CA ILE A 62 7.22 3.75 -7.91
C ILE A 62 5.99 4.65 -7.95
N GLN A 63 6.17 5.98 -7.93
CA GLN A 63 5.06 6.93 -8.08
C GLN A 63 4.36 6.76 -9.43
N LEU A 64 5.12 6.65 -10.53
CA LEU A 64 4.57 6.41 -11.87
C LEU A 64 3.80 5.08 -11.96
N GLN A 65 4.30 4.01 -11.30
CA GLN A 65 3.56 2.75 -11.22
C GLN A 65 2.22 2.93 -10.50
N ALA A 66 2.20 3.60 -9.36
CA ALA A 66 0.99 3.86 -8.58
C ALA A 66 -0.03 4.71 -9.36
N GLU A 67 0.44 5.76 -10.03
CA GLU A 67 -0.36 6.60 -10.94
C GLU A 67 -0.96 5.77 -12.09
N THR A 68 -0.18 4.86 -12.67
CA THR A 68 -0.61 4.02 -13.81
C THR A 68 -1.69 3.00 -13.42
N ILE A 69 -1.60 2.42 -12.23
CA ILE A 69 -2.57 1.42 -11.75
C ILE A 69 -3.74 2.04 -10.98
N ASP A 70 -3.76 3.36 -10.82
CA ASP A 70 -4.80 4.13 -10.11
C ASP A 70 -5.04 3.66 -8.67
N ILE A 71 -3.94 3.38 -7.94
CA ILE A 71 -3.98 3.04 -6.51
C ILE A 71 -3.15 4.07 -5.72
N PRO A 72 -3.71 4.73 -4.70
CA PRO A 72 -2.98 5.69 -3.87
C PRO A 72 -1.67 5.13 -3.30
N LEU A 73 -0.60 5.90 -3.37
CA LEU A 73 0.72 5.54 -2.83
C LEU A 73 0.99 6.26 -1.51
N LEU A 74 1.23 5.50 -0.44
CA LEU A 74 1.90 5.98 0.77
C LEU A 74 3.39 5.64 0.68
N GLN A 75 4.19 6.60 0.21
CA GLN A 75 5.64 6.47 0.15
C GLN A 75 6.29 7.18 1.34
N LYS A 76 7.09 6.43 2.11
CA LYS A 76 7.72 6.91 3.34
C LYS A 76 9.23 6.81 3.24
N GLU A 77 9.91 7.83 3.74
CA GLU A 77 11.36 7.82 3.86
C GLU A 77 11.78 7.10 5.13
N THR A 78 12.89 6.37 5.05
CA THR A 78 13.41 5.62 6.18
C THR A 78 14.94 5.60 6.21
N THR A 79 15.48 5.27 7.37
CA THR A 79 16.89 4.94 7.57
C THR A 79 17.00 3.44 7.88
N TRP A 80 18.21 2.88 7.82
CA TRP A 80 18.43 1.46 8.12
C TRP A 80 17.86 1.05 9.49
N ASN A 81 18.12 1.85 10.53
CA ASN A 81 17.65 1.56 11.89
C ASN A 81 16.20 2.05 12.14
N GLY A 82 15.63 2.86 11.24
CA GLY A 82 14.31 3.45 11.40
C GLY A 82 13.17 2.70 10.69
N TYR A 83 13.49 1.66 9.91
CA TYR A 83 12.51 0.96 9.08
C TYR A 83 11.31 0.45 9.85
N GLU A 84 11.54 -0.27 10.95
CA GLU A 84 10.45 -0.88 11.71
C GLU A 84 9.51 0.17 12.31
N GLN A 85 10.06 1.28 12.81
CA GLN A 85 9.28 2.37 13.37
C GLN A 85 8.42 3.03 12.28
N GLU A 86 9.04 3.44 11.16
CA GLU A 86 8.33 4.06 10.03
C GLU A 86 7.26 3.13 9.45
N PHE A 87 7.54 1.83 9.39
CA PHE A 87 6.57 0.82 8.97
C PHE A 87 5.34 0.80 9.88
N LYS A 88 5.55 0.71 11.20
CA LYS A 88 4.46 0.71 12.18
C LYS A 88 3.65 1.99 12.13
N GLU A 89 4.30 3.13 11.99
CA GLU A 89 3.64 4.44 11.90
C GLU A 89 2.82 4.58 10.62
N ALA A 90 3.37 4.17 9.48
CA ALA A 90 2.67 4.19 8.20
C ALA A 90 1.42 3.30 8.23
N VAL A 91 1.53 2.06 8.71
CA VAL A 91 0.38 1.17 8.86
C VAL A 91 -0.65 1.77 9.83
N LYS A 92 -0.22 2.28 10.98
CA LYS A 92 -1.11 2.93 11.96
C LYS A 92 -1.89 4.11 11.36
N SER A 93 -1.27 4.92 10.50
CA SER A 93 -1.92 6.06 9.85
C SER A 93 -3.08 5.65 8.92
N LEU A 94 -3.09 4.40 8.43
CA LEU A 94 -4.10 3.89 7.51
C LEU A 94 -5.24 3.12 8.22
N ILE A 95 -5.08 2.75 9.50
CA ILE A 95 -6.12 2.09 10.30
C ILE A 95 -7.41 2.92 10.41
N PRO A 96 -7.39 4.26 10.64
CA PRO A 96 -8.59 5.08 10.67
C PRO A 96 -9.42 5.02 9.37
N ASN A 97 -8.76 4.78 8.24
CA ASN A 97 -9.38 4.61 6.92
C ASN A 97 -10.04 3.23 6.74
N GLY A 98 -10.05 2.40 7.78
CA GLY A 98 -10.69 1.09 7.78
C GLY A 98 -9.82 -0.04 7.23
N VAL A 99 -8.50 0.17 7.13
CA VAL A 99 -7.57 -0.93 6.80
C VAL A 99 -7.64 -2.02 7.86
N LYS A 100 -7.70 -3.27 7.40
CA LYS A 100 -7.80 -4.50 8.22
C LYS A 100 -6.68 -5.49 7.99
N GLY A 101 -5.88 -5.32 6.95
CA GLY A 101 -4.76 -6.20 6.65
C GLY A 101 -3.77 -5.62 5.65
N ILE A 102 -2.67 -6.33 5.47
CA ILE A 102 -1.65 -6.06 4.48
C ILE A 102 -1.38 -7.34 3.69
N VAL A 103 -1.15 -7.20 2.38
CA VAL A 103 -0.73 -8.26 1.46
C VAL A 103 0.66 -7.97 0.92
#